data_AF-A0A2N5HSJ9-F1
#
_entry.id   AF-A0A2N5HSJ9-F1
#
_cell.length_a   1.000
_cell.length_b   1.000
_cell.length_c   1.000
_cell.angle_alpha   90.00
_cell.angle_beta   90.00
_cell.angle_gamma   90.00
#
_symmetry.space_group_name_H-M   'P 1'
#
loop_
_entity.id
_entity.type
_entity.pdbx_description
1 polymer ?
#
loop_
_entity_poly.entity_id
_entity_poly.type
_entity_poly.pdbx_seq_one_letter_code
_entity_poly.pdbx_strand_id
1 'polypeptide(L)'
;MIKRIIILVVLTSILLVLVKFQSSTPVNNSVKSEGSSKYSKVVYTISNIKGDRYYGKRENGNEIIFSAKNITSDEKIQIHDEVICYFDKDNLGKGLVKVEKK
;
A
#
# COMPACT_ATOMS: atom_id res chain seq x y z
N MET A 1 32.20 23.23 -32.55
CA MET A 1 31.82 23.09 -31.13
C MET A 1 30.33 23.31 -30.87
N ILE A 2 29.65 24.18 -31.62
CA ILE A 2 28.22 24.55 -31.45
C ILE A 2 27.26 23.35 -31.59
N LYS A 3 27.51 22.42 -32.52
CA LYS A 3 26.67 21.21 -32.70
C LYS A 3 26.58 20.33 -31.45
N ARG A 4 27.64 20.29 -30.63
CA ARG A 4 27.66 19.52 -29.36
C ARG A 4 26.89 20.24 -28.26
N ILE A 5 26.88 21.57 -28.27
CA ILE A 5 26.13 22.40 -27.30
C ILE A 5 24.62 22.29 -27.54
N ILE A 6 24.19 22.26 -28.81
CA ILE A 6 22.76 22.10 -29.16
C ILE A 6 22.21 20.76 -28.62
N ILE A 7 22.97 19.67 -28.76
CA ILE A 7 22.58 18.35 -28.25
C ILE A 7 22.43 18.36 -26.73
N LEU A 8 23.37 19.01 -26.02
CA LEU A 8 23.31 19.12 -24.56
C LEU A 8 22.07 19.91 -24.10
N VAL A 9 21.75 21.03 -24.77
CA VAL A 9 20.56 21.83 -24.44
C VAL A 9 19.28 21.03 -24.65
N VAL A 10 19.16 20.29 -25.76
CA VAL A 10 17.99 19.42 -26.02
C VAL A 10 17.87 18.31 -24.98
N LEU A 11 18.98 17.68 -24.59
CA LEU A 11 18.96 16.61 -23.59
C LEU A 11 18.51 17.14 -22.21
N THR A 12 18.97 18.33 -21.82
CA THR A 12 18.60 18.95 -20.54
C THR A 12 17.13 19.40 -20.51
N SER A 13 16.57 19.84 -21.64
CA SER A 13 15.15 20.24 -21.67
C SER A 13 14.22 19.03 -21.52
N ILE A 14 14.56 17.89 -22.14
CA ILE A 14 13.81 16.65 -22.02
C ILE A 14 13.86 16.13 -20.57
N LEU A 15 15.03 16.20 -19.92
CA LEU A 15 15.19 15.79 -18.53
C LEU A 15 14.32 16.63 -17.58
N LEU A 16 14.28 17.96 -17.77
CA LEU A 16 13.43 18.85 -16.97
C LEU A 16 11.93 18.56 -17.14
N VAL A 17 11.51 18.17 -18.34
CA VAL A 17 10.12 17.76 -18.60
C VAL A 17 9.80 16.47 -17.84
N LEU A 18 10.66 15.45 -17.91
CA LEU A 18 10.46 14.18 -17.20
C LEU A 18 10.37 14.36 -15.68
N VAL A 19 11.20 15.23 -15.09
CA VAL A 19 11.15 15.51 -13.64
C VAL A 19 9.82 16.14 -13.21
N LYS A 20 9.20 16.97 -14.05
CA LYS A 20 7.88 17.55 -13.76
C LYS A 20 6.75 16.52 -13.87
N PHE A 21 6.88 15.55 -14.78
CA PHE A 21 5.90 14.46 -14.94
C PHE A 21 6.04 13.35 -13.91
N GLN A 22 7.17 13.26 -13.20
CA GLN A 22 7.39 12.31 -12.09
C GLN A 22 6.72 12.76 -10.78
N SER A 23 5.61 13.50 -10.86
CA SER A 23 4.71 13.69 -9.71
C SER A 23 3.70 12.56 -9.70
N SER A 24 4.17 11.34 -9.43
CA SER A 24 3.28 10.26 -9.00
C SER A 24 2.82 10.65 -7.59
N THR A 25 1.75 11.44 -7.53
CA THR A 25 1.01 11.62 -6.28
C THR A 25 0.66 10.22 -5.79
N PRO A 26 1.10 9.80 -4.59
CA PRO A 26 0.58 8.58 -4.04
C PRO A 26 -0.93 8.78 -3.93
N VAL A 27 -1.70 7.83 -4.47
CA VAL A 27 -3.17 7.79 -4.32
C VAL A 27 -3.46 7.66 -2.83
N ASN A 28 -3.53 8.80 -2.15
CA ASN A 28 -3.92 8.86 -0.75
C ASN A 28 -5.44 8.76 -0.70
N ASN A 29 -5.95 7.55 -0.89
CA ASN A 29 -7.29 7.20 -0.43
C ASN A 29 -7.24 7.06 1.10
N SER A 30 -6.95 8.16 1.80
CA SER A 30 -7.19 8.25 3.23
C SER A 30 -8.70 8.29 3.41
N VAL A 31 -9.30 7.12 3.58
CA VAL A 31 -10.60 6.98 4.22
C VAL A 31 -10.52 7.78 5.51
N LYS A 32 -11.29 8.87 5.60
CA LYS A 32 -11.49 9.64 6.83
C LYS A 32 -12.03 8.67 7.88
N SER A 33 -11.16 8.13 8.73
CA SER A 33 -11.60 7.55 9.99
C SER A 33 -11.76 8.72 10.94
N GLU A 34 -13.01 9.12 11.15
CA GLU A 34 -13.41 9.83 12.35
C GLU A 34 -12.94 9.02 13.56
N GLY A 35 -12.35 9.70 14.54
CA GLY A 35 -11.86 9.09 15.77
C GLY A 35 -10.34 9.07 15.86
N SER A 36 -9.84 9.78 16.87
CA SER A 36 -8.50 9.70 17.43
C SER A 36 -8.03 8.24 17.55
N SER A 37 -7.40 7.71 16.51
CA SER A 37 -6.83 6.36 16.54
C SER A 37 -5.43 6.43 15.96
N LYS A 38 -4.48 5.91 16.74
CA LYS A 38 -3.06 5.82 16.38
C LYS A 38 -2.80 4.99 15.12
N TYR A 39 -3.83 4.33 14.57
CA TYR A 39 -3.70 3.36 13.49
C TYR A 39 -4.71 3.64 12.37
N SER A 40 -4.27 3.49 11.13
CA SER A 40 -5.12 3.42 9.94
C SER A 40 -5.71 2.02 9.82
N LYS A 41 -7.04 1.91 9.79
CA LYS A 41 -7.74 0.63 9.63
C LYS A 41 -8.08 0.40 8.17
N VAL A 42 -7.75 -0.77 7.64
CA VAL A 42 -8.05 -1.13 6.25
C VAL A 42 -8.64 -2.54 6.20
N VAL A 43 -9.84 -2.65 5.64
CA VAL A 43 -10.53 -3.93 5.44
C VAL A 43 -10.06 -4.58 4.14
N TYR A 44 -9.75 -5.87 4.21
CA TYR A 44 -9.40 -6.74 3.08
C TYR A 44 -10.22 -8.02 3.12
N THR A 45 -10.55 -8.57 1.95
CA THR A 45 -11.19 -9.89 1.83
C THR A 45 -10.12 -10.93 1.53
N ILE A 46 -10.07 -12.02 2.27
CA ILE A 46 -9.08 -13.08 2.05
C ILE A 46 -9.36 -13.78 0.73
N SER A 47 -8.39 -13.73 -0.19
CA SER A 47 -8.47 -14.37 -1.49
C SER A 47 -7.77 -15.72 -1.51
N ASN A 48 -6.73 -15.90 -0.69
CA ASN A 48 -5.95 -17.14 -0.67
C ASN A 48 -5.24 -17.34 0.67
N ILE A 49 -4.99 -18.59 1.05
CA ILE A 49 -4.22 -18.98 2.23
C ILE A 49 -3.22 -20.06 1.79
N LYS A 50 -1.92 -19.81 2.02
CA LYS A 50 -0.83 -20.76 1.72
C LYS A 50 0.00 -20.99 2.97
N GLY A 51 -0.31 -22.07 3.69
CA GLY A 51 0.37 -22.41 4.95
C GLY A 51 0.18 -21.31 5.99
N ASP A 52 1.28 -20.66 6.38
CA ASP A 52 1.30 -19.55 7.35
C ASP A 52 1.09 -18.16 6.70
N ARG A 53 0.86 -18.09 5.38
CA ARG A 53 0.68 -16.83 4.65
C ARG A 53 -0.76 -16.64 4.20
N TYR A 54 -1.30 -15.48 4.50
CA TYR A 54 -2.65 -15.06 4.16
C TYR A 54 -2.56 -13.95 3.12
N TYR A 55 -3.39 -14.07 2.09
CA TYR A 55 -3.48 -13.14 0.98
C TYR A 55 -4.86 -12.48 1.02
N GLY A 56 -4.87 -11.17 1.21
CA GLY A 56 -6.08 -10.36 1.16
C GLY A 56 -6.10 -9.50 -0.09
N LYS A 57 -7.29 -9.29 -0.65
CA LYS A 57 -7.51 -8.40 -1.79
C LYS A 57 -8.66 -7.44 -1.49
N ARG A 58 -8.51 -6.22 -1.98
CA ARG A 58 -9.56 -5.19 -1.97
C ARG A 58 -10.18 -5.07 -3.35
N GLU A 59 -11.42 -4.58 -3.42
CA GLU A 59 -12.09 -4.28 -4.70
C GLU A 59 -11.28 -3.33 -5.58
N ASN A 60 -10.56 -2.38 -4.96
CA ASN A 60 -9.69 -1.43 -5.67
C ASN A 60 -8.40 -2.06 -6.25
N GLY A 61 -8.23 -3.38 -6.17
CA GLY A 61 -7.05 -4.09 -6.68
C GLY A 61 -5.85 -4.11 -5.74
N ASN A 62 -5.90 -3.41 -4.60
CA ASN A 62 -4.85 -3.45 -3.59
C ASN A 62 -4.82 -4.82 -2.90
N GLU A 63 -3.64 -5.42 -2.84
CA GLU A 63 -3.41 -6.72 -2.21
C GLU A 63 -2.56 -6.56 -0.95
N ILE A 64 -2.78 -7.44 0.02
CA ILE A 64 -2.02 -7.52 1.26
C ILE A 64 -1.57 -8.95 1.49
N ILE A 65 -0.36 -9.12 2.02
CA ILE A 65 0.16 -10.40 2.45
C ILE A 65 0.58 -10.28 3.91
N PHE A 66 0.09 -11.15 4.77
CA PHE A 66 0.47 -11.20 6.18
C PHE A 66 0.64 -12.64 6.65
N SER A 67 1.42 -12.83 7.73
CA SER A 67 1.65 -14.15 8.33
C SER A 67 0.66 -14.40 9.48
N ALA A 68 0.38 -15.66 9.84
CA ALA A 68 -0.54 -15.94 10.95
C ALA A 68 -0.08 -15.33 12.27
N LYS A 69 1.23 -15.10 12.44
CA LYS A 69 1.83 -14.43 13.59
C LYS A 69 1.28 -13.02 13.86
N ASN A 70 0.73 -12.35 12.84
CA ASN A 70 0.15 -11.02 12.96
C ASN A 70 -1.36 -11.06 13.24
N ILE A 71 -1.97 -12.25 13.24
CA ILE A 71 -3.36 -12.46 13.61
C ILE A 71 -3.41 -12.54 15.13
N THR A 72 -4.16 -11.62 15.75
CA THR A 72 -4.36 -11.64 17.21
C THR A 72 -5.76 -12.13 17.58
N SER A 73 -6.59 -12.46 16.59
CA SER A 73 -7.85 -13.15 16.82
C SER A 73 -7.60 -14.64 16.96
N ASP A 74 -8.19 -15.28 17.97
CA ASP A 74 -8.20 -16.75 18.10
C ASP A 74 -9.08 -17.42 17.03
N GLU A 75 -9.84 -16.64 16.26
CA GLU A 75 -10.66 -17.16 15.19
C GLU A 75 -9.87 -17.53 13.94
N LYS A 76 -10.17 -18.72 13.43
CA LYS A 76 -9.57 -19.25 12.21
C LYS A 76 -10.11 -18.48 11.00
N ILE A 77 -9.24 -17.67 10.39
CA ILE A 77 -9.54 -16.92 9.16
C ILE A 77 -9.63 -17.88 7.97
N GLN A 78 -10.70 -17.77 7.19
CA GLN A 78 -10.95 -18.57 5.98
C GLN A 78 -10.90 -17.72 4.71
N ILE A 79 -10.88 -18.39 3.56
CA ILE A 79 -11.00 -17.73 2.25
C ILE A 79 -12.39 -17.10 2.17
N HIS A 80 -12.47 -15.88 1.64
CA HIS A 80 -13.63 -14.99 1.58
C HIS A 80 -14.03 -14.28 2.89
N ASP A 81 -13.32 -14.51 3.99
CA ASP A 81 -13.53 -13.71 5.20
C ASP A 81 -13.02 -12.28 5.03
N GLU A 82 -13.72 -11.33 5.65
CA GLU A 82 -13.24 -9.95 5.80
C GLU A 82 -12.37 -9.81 7.05
N VAL A 83 -11.19 -9.20 6.87
CA VAL A 83 -10.24 -8.94 7.95
C VAL A 83 -9.93 -7.45 8.02
N ILE A 84 -9.81 -6.94 9.25
CA ILE A 84 -9.41 -5.57 9.55
C ILE A 84 -7.91 -5.57 9.85
N CYS A 85 -7.15 -4.96 8.95
CA CYS A 85 -5.71 -4.76 9.11
C CYS A 85 -5.46 -3.37 9.70
N TYR A 86 -4.73 -3.32 10.81
CA TYR A 86 -4.34 -2.09 11.49
C TYR A 86 -2.92 -1.72 11.06
N PHE A 87 -2.79 -0.55 10.45
CA PHE A 87 -1.53 0.01 10.00
C PHE A 87 -1.10 1.19 10.84
N ASP A 88 0.17 1.24 11.20
CA ASP A 88 0.74 2.46 11.77
C ASP A 88 0.75 3.58 10.71
N LYS A 89 0.33 4.78 11.11
CA LYS A 89 0.24 5.96 10.24
C LYS A 89 1.60 6.37 9.69
N ASP A 90 2.66 6.12 10.45
CA ASP A 90 4.01 6.55 10.11
C ASP A 90 4.79 5.50 9.29
N ASN A 91 4.23 4.30 9.06
CA ASN A 91 4.94 3.19 8.43
C ASN A 91 4.10 2.40 7.40
N LEU A 92 3.69 3.07 6.32
CA LEU A 92 2.85 2.49 5.25
C LEU A 92 3.46 1.33 4.44
N GLY A 93 4.72 0.92 4.69
CA GLY A 93 5.38 -0.21 4.01
C GLY A 93 5.76 -1.40 4.90
N LYS A 94 5.77 -1.23 6.23
CA LYS A 94 6.14 -2.27 7.22
C LYS A 94 5.21 -2.33 8.43
N GLY A 95 4.29 -1.38 8.56
CA GLY A 95 3.57 -1.10 9.77
C GLY A 95 2.28 -1.88 9.94
N LEU A 96 2.17 -3.12 9.45
CA LEU A 96 1.05 -3.97 9.84
C LEU A 96 1.22 -4.33 11.32
N VAL A 97 0.42 -3.72 12.18
CA VAL A 97 0.49 -3.89 13.64
C VAL A 97 -0.32 -5.10 14.07
N LYS A 98 -1.51 -5.26 13.49
CA LYS A 98 -2.50 -6.25 13.93
C LYS A 98 -3.45 -6.60 12.80
N VAL A 99 -3.90 -7.86 12.78
CA VAL A 99 -5.04 -8.30 11.97
C VAL A 99 -6.11 -8.90 12.87
N GLU A 100 -7.34 -8.44 12.69
CA GLU A 100 -8.55 -8.97 13.34
C GLU A 100 -9.54 -9.44 12.28
N LYS A 101 -10.30 -10.49 12.60
CA LYS A 101 -11.46 -10.87 11.80
C LYS A 101 -12.63 -9.94 12.15
N LYS A 102 -13.39 -9.52 11.13
CA LYS A 102 -14.58 -8.65 11.30
C LYS A 102 -15.78 -9.45 11.79
#